data_AF-M7TIQ5-F1
#
_entry.id   AF-M7TIQ5-F1
#
_cell.length_a   1.000
_cell.length_b   1.000
_cell.length_c   1.000
_cell.angle_alpha   90.00
_cell.angle_beta   90.00
_cell.angle_gamma   90.00
#
_symmetry.space_group_name_H-M   'P 1'
#
loop_
_entity.id
_entity.type
_entity.pdbx_description
1 polymer ?
#
loop_
_entity_poly.entity_id
_entity_poly.type
_entity_poly.pdbx_seq_one_letter_code
_entity_poly.pdbx_strand_id
1 'polypeptide(L)'
;MSLPSHSSPRIKALIEKQKETDRNTIQVRVGKHKNAYTLEKDVLYRNAPFLKGACEHYSRGLEYSAINFPQTNDVVFKLFKAWLYKLDLGDADQEIAQWKARRVKTGEKEKKIDEGPLIDLETSKGKENTKNISESQKNENLEMANGDLNTTSNVALTNFCYPHMANLLDLYLFADMAKLSLLKNQCIAKYYRFTKATGYIMTPWLSYMWKHTRKEMLMRKFLLDLLTWEMPPLLFETNSKDFPEELRIELLVNMGYVIQVARHGTTVLEKCNPLNDLDNYYEEVEKLDT
;
A
#
# COMPACT_ATOMS: atom_id res chain seq x y z
N MET A 1 -42.12 49.42 -0.04
CA MET A 1 -41.38 49.50 -1.32
C MET A 1 -40.73 48.15 -1.56
N SER A 2 -41.29 47.37 -2.47
CA SER A 2 -40.85 46.00 -2.77
C SER A 2 -39.77 46.07 -3.86
N LEU A 3 -38.56 45.64 -3.55
CA LEU A 3 -37.48 45.55 -4.54
C LEU A 3 -37.82 44.44 -5.56
N PRO A 4 -37.79 44.70 -6.87
CA PRO A 4 -38.00 43.67 -7.87
C PRO A 4 -36.73 42.81 -7.97
N SER A 5 -36.87 41.54 -7.61
CA SER A 5 -35.88 40.48 -7.83
C SER A 5 -35.81 40.15 -9.32
N HIS A 6 -35.10 40.97 -10.09
CA HIS A 6 -34.70 40.64 -11.46
C HIS A 6 -33.43 39.77 -11.42
N SER A 7 -33.60 38.52 -11.00
CA SER A 7 -32.63 37.49 -11.35
C SER A 7 -32.79 37.18 -12.84
N SER A 8 -31.82 37.63 -13.65
CA SER A 8 -31.74 37.38 -15.09
C SER A 8 -31.97 35.88 -15.40
N PRO A 9 -32.69 35.52 -16.49
CA PRO A 9 -32.90 34.12 -16.88
C PRO A 9 -31.60 33.31 -16.96
N ARG A 10 -30.48 33.95 -17.35
CA ARG A 10 -29.13 33.35 -17.32
C ARG A 10 -28.64 33.02 -15.92
N ILE A 11 -28.91 33.88 -14.94
CA ILE A 11 -28.52 33.66 -13.53
C ILE A 11 -29.35 32.53 -12.94
N LYS A 12 -30.65 32.46 -13.24
CA LYS A 12 -31.51 31.35 -12.82
C LYS A 12 -31.05 30.01 -13.41
N ALA A 13 -30.74 29.97 -14.71
CA ALA A 13 -30.22 28.77 -15.38
C ALA A 13 -28.86 28.33 -14.82
N LEU A 14 -27.97 29.27 -14.48
CA LEU A 14 -26.69 28.96 -13.82
C LEU A 14 -26.89 28.40 -12.41
N ILE A 15 -27.81 28.97 -11.62
CA ILE A 15 -28.15 28.49 -10.29
C ILE A 15 -28.78 27.10 -10.37
N GLU A 16 -29.65 26.85 -11.35
CA GLU A 16 -30.32 25.57 -11.54
C GLU A 16 -29.35 24.48 -11.98
N LYS A 17 -28.45 24.80 -12.92
CA LYS A 17 -27.35 23.91 -13.34
C LYS A 17 -26.37 23.62 -12.20
N GLN A 18 -26.04 24.61 -11.37
CA GLN A 18 -25.23 24.42 -10.18
C GLN A 18 -25.92 23.50 -9.17
N LYS A 19 -27.22 23.74 -8.91
CA LYS A 19 -28.04 22.87 -8.05
C LYS A 19 -28.15 21.44 -8.56
N GLU A 20 -28.21 21.24 -9.87
CA GLU A 20 -28.25 19.92 -10.48
C GLU A 20 -26.90 19.18 -10.33
N THR A 21 -25.79 19.92 -10.48
CA THR A 21 -24.43 19.42 -10.24
C THR A 21 -24.23 19.07 -8.76
N ASP A 22 -24.70 19.91 -7.85
CA ASP A 22 -24.64 19.69 -6.40
C ASP A 22 -25.53 18.50 -5.97
N ARG A 23 -26.64 18.26 -6.68
CA ARG A 23 -27.49 17.08 -6.47
C ARG A 23 -26.81 15.78 -6.90
N ASN A 24 -25.94 15.82 -7.92
CA ASN A 24 -25.26 14.62 -8.43
C ASN A 24 -23.90 14.33 -7.77
N THR A 25 -23.53 15.08 -6.74
CA THR A 25 -22.25 14.88 -6.05
C THR A 25 -22.43 14.47 -4.59
N ILE A 26 -21.43 13.74 -4.07
CA ILE A 26 -21.29 13.36 -2.67
C ILE A 26 -20.02 14.02 -2.13
N GLN A 27 -20.14 14.64 -0.97
CA GLN A 27 -18.99 15.08 -0.20
C GLN A 27 -18.46 13.95 0.68
N VAL A 28 -17.19 13.62 0.52
CA VAL A 28 -16.51 12.60 1.32
C VAL A 28 -15.51 13.28 2.23
N ARG A 29 -15.57 13.00 3.54
CA ARG A 29 -14.55 13.48 4.49
C ARG A 29 -13.66 12.33 4.93
N VAL A 30 -12.35 12.50 4.79
CA VAL A 30 -11.36 11.43 4.98
C VAL A 30 -10.36 11.78 6.07
N GLY A 31 -10.05 10.79 6.90
CA GLY A 31 -9.01 10.86 7.92
C GLY A 31 -9.36 11.77 9.11
N LYS A 32 -8.39 11.88 10.04
CA LYS A 32 -8.55 12.66 11.27
C LYS A 32 -8.80 14.14 11.03
N HIS A 33 -8.21 14.70 9.98
CA HIS A 33 -8.35 16.11 9.59
C HIS A 33 -9.57 16.39 8.72
N LYS A 34 -10.39 15.36 8.42
CA LYS A 34 -11.62 15.47 7.63
C LYS A 34 -11.41 16.16 6.29
N ASN A 35 -10.35 15.77 5.57
CA ASN A 35 -10.07 16.27 4.23
C ASN A 35 -11.28 16.03 3.32
N ALA A 36 -11.74 17.08 2.64
CA ALA A 36 -12.95 17.04 1.84
C ALA A 36 -12.64 16.63 0.39
N TYR A 37 -13.43 15.70 -0.11
CA TYR A 37 -13.38 15.20 -1.47
C TYR A 37 -14.79 15.24 -2.07
N THR A 38 -14.86 15.40 -3.39
CA THR A 38 -16.10 15.30 -4.14
C THR A 38 -16.05 14.08 -5.06
N LEU A 39 -17.13 13.28 -5.03
CA LEU A 39 -17.37 12.14 -5.91
C LEU A 39 -18.71 12.32 -6.64
N GLU A 40 -18.80 11.80 -7.87
CA GLU A 40 -20.05 11.71 -8.61
C GLU A 40 -20.89 10.52 -8.10
N LYS A 41 -22.18 10.75 -7.83
CA LYS A 41 -23.10 9.71 -7.33
C LYS A 41 -23.19 8.55 -8.29
N ASP A 42 -23.36 8.83 -9.58
CA ASP A 42 -23.52 7.80 -10.61
C ASP A 42 -22.30 6.86 -10.68
N VAL A 43 -21.10 7.44 -10.60
CA VAL A 43 -19.85 6.65 -10.59
C VAL A 43 -19.75 5.80 -9.33
N LEU A 44 -20.01 6.40 -8.16
CA LEU A 44 -19.94 5.67 -6.89
C LEU A 44 -20.98 4.54 -6.84
N TYR A 45 -22.21 4.81 -7.24
CA TYR A 45 -23.31 3.84 -7.12
C TYR A 45 -23.17 2.67 -8.08
N ARG A 46 -22.65 2.93 -9.29
CA ARG A 46 -22.36 1.89 -10.28
C ARG A 46 -21.21 0.99 -9.83
N ASN A 47 -20.13 1.58 -9.31
CA ASN A 47 -18.88 0.87 -9.06
C ASN A 47 -18.68 0.41 -7.61
N ALA A 48 -19.47 0.94 -6.68
CA ALA A 48 -19.45 0.63 -5.25
C ALA A 48 -20.87 0.65 -4.66
N PRO A 49 -21.77 -0.25 -5.09
CA PRO A 49 -23.19 -0.22 -4.72
C PRO A 49 -23.43 -0.35 -3.21
N PHE A 50 -22.56 -1.05 -2.48
CA PHE A 50 -22.63 -1.10 -1.01
C PHE A 50 -22.51 0.28 -0.36
N LEU A 51 -21.68 1.17 -0.94
CA LEU A 51 -21.52 2.55 -0.46
C LEU A 51 -22.74 3.43 -0.79
N LYS A 52 -23.59 3.05 -1.75
CA LYS A 52 -24.86 3.75 -2.02
C LYS A 52 -25.75 3.78 -0.79
N GLY A 53 -25.98 2.61 -0.17
CA GLY A 53 -26.82 2.50 1.02
C GLY A 53 -26.28 3.32 2.20
N ALA A 54 -24.95 3.33 2.37
CA ALA A 54 -24.31 4.19 3.37
C ALA A 54 -24.57 5.68 3.07
N CYS A 55 -24.37 6.12 1.82
CA CYS A 55 -24.60 7.51 1.42
C CYS A 55 -26.05 7.94 1.63
N GLU A 56 -27.03 7.11 1.27
CA GLU A 56 -28.46 7.40 1.44
C GLU A 56 -28.85 7.50 2.92
N HIS A 57 -28.29 6.64 3.77
CA HIS A 57 -28.53 6.68 5.22
C HIS A 57 -27.95 7.93 5.88
N TYR A 58 -26.72 8.33 5.53
CA TYR A 58 -26.07 9.52 6.09
C TYR A 58 -26.61 10.84 5.55
N SER A 59 -27.32 10.82 4.42
CA SER A 59 -27.97 12.01 3.82
C SER A 59 -29.31 12.36 4.46
N ARG A 60 -29.85 11.53 5.38
CA ARG A 60 -31.18 11.71 5.95
C ARG A 60 -31.22 12.95 6.85
N GLY A 61 -31.78 14.04 6.33
CA GLY A 61 -31.90 15.33 7.05
C GLY A 61 -30.85 16.39 6.70
N LEU A 62 -29.99 16.15 5.71
CA LEU A 62 -29.03 17.14 5.20
C LEU A 62 -29.38 17.55 3.76
N GLU A 63 -29.09 18.80 3.38
CA GLU A 63 -29.28 19.29 2.00
C GLU A 63 -28.31 18.65 0.99
N TYR A 64 -27.24 18.00 1.45
CA TYR A 64 -26.23 17.36 0.62
C TYR A 64 -25.84 15.97 1.15
N SER A 65 -25.50 15.07 0.23
CA SER A 65 -25.04 13.72 0.57
C SER A 65 -23.60 13.76 1.05
N ALA A 66 -23.36 13.33 2.29
CA ALA A 66 -22.02 13.29 2.88
C ALA A 66 -21.70 11.91 3.49
N ILE A 67 -20.46 11.45 3.33
CA ILE A 67 -19.95 10.22 3.95
C ILE A 67 -18.59 10.49 4.61
N ASN A 68 -18.35 9.86 5.75
CA ASN A 68 -17.14 10.06 6.55
C ASN A 68 -16.35 8.75 6.65
N PHE A 69 -15.05 8.82 6.33
CA PHE A 69 -14.09 7.73 6.50
C PHE A 69 -12.98 8.16 7.47
N PRO A 70 -13.25 8.22 8.79
CA PRO A 70 -12.32 8.78 9.77
C PRO A 70 -11.05 7.95 9.98
N GLN A 71 -11.11 6.64 9.70
CA GLN A 71 -10.00 5.70 9.86
C GLN A 71 -9.17 5.52 8.59
N THR A 72 -9.64 6.02 7.44
CA THR A 72 -8.94 5.87 6.16
C THR A 72 -7.92 6.98 5.98
N ASN A 73 -6.72 6.59 5.54
CA ASN A 73 -5.65 7.51 5.17
C ASN A 73 -6.03 8.27 3.87
N ASP A 74 -5.64 9.54 3.80
CA ASP A 74 -5.79 10.40 2.64
C ASP A 74 -5.21 9.78 1.34
N VAL A 75 -4.03 9.16 1.44
CA VAL A 75 -3.36 8.52 0.29
C VAL A 75 -4.16 7.31 -0.20
N VAL A 76 -4.66 6.49 0.72
CA VAL A 76 -5.47 5.31 0.44
C VAL A 76 -6.78 5.72 -0.23
N PHE A 77 -7.41 6.79 0.26
CA PHE A 77 -8.63 7.30 -0.36
C PHE A 77 -8.37 7.89 -1.76
N LYS A 78 -7.24 8.55 -1.99
CA LYS A 78 -6.85 9.02 -3.33
C LYS A 78 -6.67 7.84 -4.31
N LEU A 79 -6.05 6.75 -3.86
CA LEU A 79 -5.93 5.53 -4.65
C LEU A 79 -7.31 4.91 -4.95
N PHE A 80 -8.16 4.78 -3.92
CA PHE A 80 -9.54 4.34 -4.10
C PHE A 80 -10.30 5.23 -5.09
N LYS A 81 -10.21 6.55 -4.96
CA LYS A 81 -10.84 7.49 -5.87
C LYS A 81 -10.33 7.28 -7.30
N ALA A 82 -9.02 7.21 -7.52
CA ALA A 82 -8.47 6.97 -8.85
C ALA A 82 -8.95 5.65 -9.44
N TRP A 83 -8.98 4.59 -8.63
CA TRP A 83 -9.55 3.30 -9.00
C TRP A 83 -11.03 3.40 -9.32
N LEU A 84 -11.83 4.10 -8.52
CA LEU A 84 -13.29 4.19 -8.69
C LEU A 84 -13.67 4.73 -10.07
N TYR A 85 -12.88 5.64 -10.65
CA TYR A 85 -13.12 6.19 -11.98
C TYR A 85 -12.53 5.35 -13.13
N LYS A 86 -11.55 4.47 -12.86
CA LYS A 86 -10.85 3.68 -13.89
C LYS A 86 -11.14 2.18 -13.85
N LEU A 87 -11.64 1.71 -12.72
CA LEU A 87 -11.74 0.31 -12.31
C LEU A 87 -10.41 -0.47 -12.41
N ASP A 88 -9.30 0.25 -12.30
CA ASP A 88 -7.96 -0.28 -12.45
C ASP A 88 -6.98 0.43 -11.50
N LEU A 89 -6.14 -0.34 -10.83
CA LEU A 89 -5.04 0.16 -9.99
C LEU A 89 -3.78 0.48 -10.80
N GLY A 90 -3.75 0.15 -12.09
CA GLY A 90 -2.58 0.29 -12.94
C GLY A 90 -1.54 -0.80 -12.69
N ASP A 91 -0.51 -0.81 -13.52
CA ASP A 91 0.46 -1.90 -13.58
C ASP A 91 1.73 -1.64 -12.74
N ALA A 92 2.09 -2.61 -11.91
CA ALA A 92 3.27 -2.52 -11.05
C ALA A 92 4.57 -2.49 -11.86
N ASP A 93 4.66 -3.26 -12.94
CA ASP A 93 5.88 -3.31 -13.76
C ASP A 93 6.15 -1.96 -14.42
N GLN A 94 5.10 -1.28 -14.87
CA GLN A 94 5.20 0.08 -15.39
C GLN A 94 5.69 1.08 -14.32
N GLU A 95 5.14 1.03 -13.10
CA GLU A 95 5.55 1.91 -11.99
C GLU A 95 7.03 1.70 -11.62
N ILE A 96 7.46 0.44 -11.55
CA ILE A 96 8.84 0.05 -11.27
C ILE A 96 9.77 0.49 -12.41
N ALA A 97 9.37 0.28 -13.67
CA ALA A 97 10.15 0.70 -14.84
C ALA A 97 10.34 2.22 -14.87
N GLN A 98 9.29 2.99 -14.56
CA GLN A 98 9.37 4.44 -14.46
C GLN A 98 10.32 4.88 -13.33
N TRP A 99 10.26 4.23 -12.17
CA TRP A 99 11.18 4.51 -11.06
C TRP A 99 12.64 4.22 -11.44
N LYS A 100 12.90 3.04 -12.04
CA LYS A 100 14.24 2.67 -12.54
C LYS A 100 14.75 3.69 -13.56
N ALA A 101 13.92 4.09 -14.51
CA ALA A 101 14.29 5.08 -15.53
C ALA A 101 14.59 6.47 -14.94
N ARG A 102 13.84 6.92 -13.93
CA ARG A 102 14.12 8.18 -13.22
C ARG A 102 15.47 8.13 -12.51
N ARG A 103 15.82 7.00 -11.88
CA ARG A 103 17.12 6.83 -11.21
C ARG A 103 18.29 6.88 -12.17
N VAL A 104 18.17 6.28 -13.37
CA VAL A 104 19.22 6.38 -14.40
C VAL A 104 19.44 7.83 -14.83
N LYS A 105 18.35 8.58 -15.07
CA LYS A 105 18.41 10.00 -15.47
C LYS A 105 18.98 10.91 -14.39
N THR A 106 18.74 10.61 -13.11
CA THR A 106 19.30 11.39 -11.98
C THR A 106 20.74 10.97 -11.68
N GLY A 107 21.09 9.68 -11.82
CA GLY A 107 22.45 9.16 -11.61
C GLY A 107 23.48 9.65 -12.64
N GLU A 108 23.05 10.03 -13.85
CA GLU A 108 23.94 10.72 -14.82
C GLU A 108 24.24 12.18 -14.42
N LYS A 109 23.46 12.79 -13.53
CA LYS A 109 23.66 14.18 -13.07
C LYS A 109 24.47 14.31 -11.79
N GLU A 110 24.75 13.22 -11.07
CA GLU A 110 25.46 13.23 -9.77
C GLU A 110 26.96 12.88 -9.85
N LYS A 111 27.60 12.96 -11.03
CA LYS A 111 29.07 13.02 -11.14
C LYS A 111 29.55 14.45 -11.32
N LYS A 112 29.42 15.25 -10.26
CA LYS A 112 30.21 16.46 -9.90
C LYS A 112 29.38 17.25 -8.90
N ILE A 113 29.58 17.01 -7.61
CA ILE A 113 29.75 18.04 -6.57
C ILE A 113 30.56 17.34 -5.48
N ASP A 114 31.84 17.69 -5.47
CA ASP A 114 32.71 17.66 -4.31
C ASP A 114 32.21 18.78 -3.39
N GLU A 115 31.77 18.43 -2.18
CA GLU A 115 31.68 19.29 -0.99
C GLU A 115 30.87 18.57 0.11
N GLY A 116 31.57 18.10 1.15
CA GLY A 116 31.00 18.08 2.49
C GLY A 116 30.80 19.53 2.98
N PRO A 117 29.99 19.78 4.03
CA PRO A 117 30.34 19.29 5.37
C PRO A 117 29.18 18.96 6.34
N LEU A 118 29.59 18.21 7.37
CA LEU A 118 29.17 18.15 8.78
C LEU A 118 27.73 18.53 9.18
N ILE A 119 27.04 17.56 9.80
CA ILE A 119 26.09 17.84 10.87
C ILE A 119 26.70 17.35 12.18
N ASP A 120 27.08 18.35 12.97
CA ASP A 120 27.44 18.31 14.38
C ASP A 120 26.16 18.02 15.19
N LEU A 121 26.18 17.00 16.05
CA LEU A 121 25.10 16.78 17.03
C LEU A 121 25.73 16.53 18.40
N GLU A 122 26.25 17.61 19.00
CA GLU A 122 26.52 17.65 20.44
C GLU A 122 25.19 17.69 21.22
N THR A 123 24.86 16.60 21.91
CA THR A 123 24.08 16.65 23.14
C THR A 123 25.02 16.50 24.33
N SER A 124 25.38 17.64 24.92
CA SER A 124 26.09 17.73 26.19
C SER A 124 25.13 17.54 27.38
N LYS A 125 25.38 16.53 28.22
CA LYS A 125 25.80 16.69 29.64
C LYS A 125 25.72 15.38 30.43
N GLY A 126 26.87 14.94 30.94
CA GLY A 126 26.96 13.93 32.02
C GLY A 126 28.34 13.27 32.16
N LYS A 127 29.29 14.01 32.77
CA LYS A 127 30.58 13.60 33.39
C LYS A 127 30.59 12.16 33.97
N GLU A 128 31.67 11.37 33.96
CA GLU A 128 33.04 11.62 34.47
C GLU A 128 34.03 10.44 34.16
N ASN A 129 35.31 10.78 33.89
CA ASN A 129 36.59 10.08 34.23
C ASN A 129 36.96 8.69 33.65
N THR A 130 38.20 8.29 33.29
CA THR A 130 39.51 8.88 32.90
C THR A 130 40.43 7.70 32.45
N LYS A 131 41.38 7.90 31.51
CA LYS A 131 42.63 7.12 31.25
C LYS A 131 42.47 5.70 30.62
N ASN A 132 43.27 5.19 29.68
CA ASN A 132 44.60 5.53 29.14
C ASN A 132 45.01 4.52 28.02
N ILE A 133 45.89 4.94 27.07
CA ILE A 133 46.98 4.15 26.39
C ILE A 133 46.56 3.05 25.40
N SER A 134 47.21 2.71 24.27
CA SER A 134 48.07 3.33 23.24
C SER A 134 48.28 2.24 22.18
N GLU A 135 48.43 2.63 20.91
CA GLU A 135 49.27 1.98 19.87
C GLU A 135 49.09 0.50 19.49
N SER A 136 48.68 0.29 18.23
CA SER A 136 49.40 -0.59 17.29
C SER A 136 48.93 -0.33 15.85
N GLN A 137 49.76 0.35 15.06
CA GLN A 137 49.68 0.38 13.61
C GLN A 137 50.09 -0.99 13.02
N LYS A 138 49.36 -1.52 12.04
CA LYS A 138 49.79 -1.63 10.63
C LYS A 138 48.98 -2.67 9.85
N ASN A 139 48.43 -2.17 8.74
CA ASN A 139 48.34 -2.80 7.43
C ASN A 139 47.52 -4.07 7.28
N GLU A 140 46.35 -3.91 6.66
CA GLU A 140 46.10 -4.49 5.33
C GLU A 140 45.05 -3.63 4.60
N ASN A 141 45.52 -2.86 3.61
CA ASN A 141 44.69 -2.24 2.60
C ASN A 141 44.37 -3.28 1.54
N LEU A 142 43.09 -3.52 1.27
CA LEU A 142 42.42 -3.50 -0.05
C LEU A 142 41.19 -4.40 0.02
N GLU A 143 40.00 -3.79 0.17
CA GLU A 143 38.76 -4.19 -0.53
C GLU A 143 37.61 -3.22 -0.17
N MET A 144 37.88 -1.90 -0.16
CA MET A 144 36.82 -0.89 -0.17
C MET A 144 36.56 -0.48 -1.61
N ALA A 145 35.65 -1.17 -2.30
CA ALA A 145 35.09 -0.67 -3.57
C ALA A 145 33.71 -1.19 -3.97
N ASN A 146 33.11 -2.19 -3.31
CA ASN A 146 31.83 -2.78 -3.75
C ASN A 146 30.68 -2.75 -2.72
N GLY A 147 30.91 -2.27 -1.49
CA GLY A 147 29.90 -2.31 -0.41
C GLY A 147 28.85 -1.18 -0.44
N ASP A 148 29.23 0.03 -0.87
CA ASP A 148 28.34 1.20 -0.75
C ASP A 148 27.27 1.26 -1.84
N LEU A 149 27.59 0.83 -3.08
CA LEU A 149 26.63 0.91 -4.19
C LEU A 149 25.43 -0.04 -4.00
N ASN A 150 25.67 -1.21 -3.38
CA ASN A 150 24.63 -2.22 -3.16
C ASN A 150 23.71 -1.84 -1.99
N THR A 151 24.28 -1.25 -0.94
CA THR A 151 23.54 -0.83 0.25
C THR A 151 22.62 0.37 -0.05
N THR A 152 23.13 1.39 -0.75
CA THR A 152 22.30 2.55 -1.15
C THR A 152 21.22 2.17 -2.17
N SER A 153 21.49 1.20 -3.06
CA SER A 153 20.49 0.67 -4.00
C SER A 153 19.34 -0.03 -3.26
N ASN A 154 19.65 -0.87 -2.27
CA ASN A 154 18.66 -1.59 -1.48
C ASN A 154 17.81 -0.66 -0.60
N VAL A 155 18.43 0.37 0.01
CA VAL A 155 17.68 1.40 0.77
C VAL A 155 16.75 2.18 -0.14
N ALA A 156 17.20 2.60 -1.32
CA ALA A 156 16.37 3.33 -2.27
C ALA A 156 15.20 2.49 -2.80
N LEU A 157 15.43 1.19 -3.09
CA LEU A 157 14.37 0.27 -3.48
C LEU A 157 13.37 0.07 -2.35
N THR A 158 13.85 -0.10 -1.12
CA THR A 158 12.98 -0.23 0.07
C THR A 158 12.12 1.01 0.26
N ASN A 159 12.70 2.21 0.17
CA ASN A 159 11.97 3.48 0.28
C ASN A 159 10.96 3.69 -0.84
N PHE A 160 11.17 3.07 -2.01
CA PHE A 160 10.20 3.07 -3.10
C PHE A 160 9.08 2.04 -2.85
N CYS A 161 9.40 0.77 -2.60
CA CYS A 161 8.42 -0.30 -2.49
C CYS A 161 7.55 -0.19 -1.24
N TYR A 162 8.15 0.12 -0.08
CA TYR A 162 7.46 0.16 1.21
C TYR A 162 6.15 0.97 1.19
N PRO A 163 6.15 2.27 0.81
CA PRO A 163 4.91 3.06 0.83
C PRO A 163 3.88 2.53 -0.18
N HIS A 164 4.28 2.01 -1.35
CA HIS A 164 3.34 1.49 -2.34
C HIS A 164 2.66 0.22 -1.83
N MET A 165 3.44 -0.72 -1.29
CA MET A 165 2.91 -1.98 -0.77
C MET A 165 2.09 -1.77 0.50
N ALA A 166 2.51 -0.87 1.40
CA ALA A 166 1.73 -0.47 2.58
C ALA A 166 0.36 0.10 2.18
N ASN A 167 0.33 1.02 1.22
CA ASN A 167 -0.91 1.60 0.73
C ASN A 167 -1.82 0.56 0.07
N LEU A 168 -1.28 -0.47 -0.60
CA LEU A 168 -2.08 -1.57 -1.16
C LEU A 168 -2.72 -2.44 -0.09
N LEU A 169 -2.01 -2.71 1.02
CA LEU A 169 -2.57 -3.45 2.15
C LEU A 169 -3.69 -2.66 2.85
N ASP A 170 -3.48 -1.38 3.11
CA ASP A 170 -4.53 -0.50 3.63
C ASP A 170 -5.73 -0.39 2.67
N LEU A 171 -5.45 -0.28 1.36
CA LEU A 171 -6.50 -0.23 0.35
C LEU A 171 -7.30 -1.52 0.29
N TYR A 172 -6.67 -2.67 0.49
CA TYR A 172 -7.36 -3.95 0.61
C TYR A 172 -8.31 -3.96 1.82
N LEU A 173 -7.86 -3.49 2.98
CA LEU A 173 -8.72 -3.39 4.18
C LEU A 173 -9.89 -2.43 3.94
N PHE A 174 -9.64 -1.29 3.29
CA PHE A 174 -10.69 -0.37 2.86
C PHE A 174 -11.68 -1.04 1.91
N ALA A 175 -11.19 -1.79 0.93
CA ALA A 175 -12.01 -2.51 -0.05
C ALA A 175 -12.88 -3.59 0.62
N ASP A 176 -12.37 -4.27 1.65
CA ASP A 176 -13.16 -5.22 2.45
C ASP A 176 -14.29 -4.53 3.21
N MET A 177 -14.01 -3.39 3.86
CA MET A 177 -15.03 -2.58 4.52
C MET A 177 -16.09 -2.07 3.53
N ALA A 178 -15.67 -1.69 2.32
CA ALA A 178 -16.54 -1.18 1.27
C ALA A 178 -17.20 -2.27 0.41
N LYS A 179 -16.92 -3.56 0.67
CA LYS A 179 -17.44 -4.71 -0.08
C LYS A 179 -17.10 -4.68 -1.58
N LEU A 180 -15.83 -4.42 -1.89
CA LEU A 180 -15.32 -4.28 -3.27
C LEU A 180 -14.41 -5.44 -3.64
N SER A 181 -14.99 -6.59 -4.03
CA SER A 181 -14.25 -7.81 -4.40
C SER A 181 -13.22 -7.57 -5.50
N LEU A 182 -13.59 -6.84 -6.57
CA LEU A 182 -12.68 -6.53 -7.67
C LEU A 182 -11.45 -5.76 -7.19
N LEU A 183 -11.63 -4.77 -6.32
CA LEU A 183 -10.54 -3.97 -5.77
C LEU A 183 -9.63 -4.82 -4.86
N LYS A 184 -10.22 -5.72 -4.05
CA LYS A 184 -9.46 -6.67 -3.22
C LYS A 184 -8.56 -7.56 -4.07
N ASN A 185 -9.10 -8.12 -5.15
CA ASN A 185 -8.35 -8.96 -6.09
C ASN A 185 -7.20 -8.18 -6.75
N GLN A 186 -7.47 -6.96 -7.22
CA GLN A 186 -6.44 -6.11 -7.80
C GLN A 186 -5.35 -5.70 -6.81
N CYS A 187 -5.68 -5.50 -5.52
CA CYS A 187 -4.68 -5.24 -4.49
C CYS A 187 -3.71 -6.43 -4.33
N ILE A 188 -4.24 -7.66 -4.26
CA ILE A 188 -3.43 -8.88 -4.18
C ILE A 188 -2.55 -9.03 -5.42
N ALA A 189 -3.14 -8.89 -6.62
CA ALA A 189 -2.43 -9.01 -7.89
C ALA A 189 -1.27 -8.02 -7.98
N LYS A 190 -1.54 -6.74 -7.70
CA LYS A 190 -0.54 -5.68 -7.79
C LYS A 190 0.55 -5.84 -6.73
N TYR A 191 0.19 -6.24 -5.51
CA TYR A 191 1.15 -6.55 -4.44
C TYR A 191 2.09 -7.68 -4.85
N TYR A 192 1.57 -8.79 -5.39
CA TYR A 192 2.40 -9.91 -5.84
C TYR A 192 3.34 -9.51 -6.97
N ARG A 193 2.86 -8.73 -7.96
CA ARG A 193 3.69 -8.22 -9.06
C ARG A 193 4.84 -7.35 -8.54
N PHE A 194 4.57 -6.46 -7.59
CA PHE A 194 5.64 -5.70 -6.92
C PHE A 194 6.69 -6.63 -6.32
N THR A 195 6.26 -7.63 -5.55
CA THR A 195 7.18 -8.60 -4.94
C THR A 195 8.02 -9.34 -5.99
N LYS A 196 7.41 -9.83 -7.09
CA LYS A 196 8.16 -10.56 -8.13
C LYS A 196 9.13 -9.67 -8.91
N ALA A 197 8.74 -8.43 -9.20
CA ALA A 197 9.56 -7.51 -9.98
C ALA A 197 10.70 -6.86 -9.19
N THR A 198 10.61 -6.81 -7.85
CA THR A 198 11.63 -6.19 -7.00
C THR A 198 12.33 -7.14 -6.03
N GLY A 199 11.79 -8.34 -5.80
CA GLY A 199 12.26 -9.27 -4.76
C GLY A 199 12.04 -8.77 -3.33
N TYR A 200 11.28 -7.68 -3.15
CA TYR A 200 11.06 -7.05 -1.85
C TYR A 200 9.80 -7.63 -1.20
N ILE A 201 9.94 -8.20 -0.01
CA ILE A 201 8.83 -8.69 0.81
C ILE A 201 8.73 -7.78 2.04
N MET A 202 7.58 -7.14 2.20
CA MET A 202 7.33 -6.20 3.30
C MET A 202 6.91 -6.94 4.57
N THR A 203 7.84 -7.07 5.52
CA THR A 203 7.58 -7.66 6.84
C THR A 203 6.98 -6.69 7.88
N PRO A 204 7.30 -5.37 7.94
CA PRO A 204 6.86 -4.52 9.05
C PRO A 204 5.34 -4.36 9.20
N TRP A 205 4.57 -4.72 8.17
CA TRP A 205 3.11 -4.65 8.16
C TRP A 205 2.42 -5.94 8.59
N LEU A 206 3.15 -7.04 8.77
CA LEU A 206 2.56 -8.35 9.07
C LEU A 206 1.78 -8.34 10.39
N SER A 207 2.35 -7.73 11.43
CA SER A 207 1.65 -7.56 12.72
C SER A 207 0.34 -6.77 12.60
N TYR A 208 0.33 -5.73 11.78
CA TYR A 208 -0.88 -4.95 11.52
C TYR A 208 -1.92 -5.78 10.75
N MET A 209 -1.49 -6.46 9.69
CA MET A 209 -2.38 -7.29 8.87
C MET A 209 -2.99 -8.44 9.65
N TRP A 210 -2.22 -9.16 10.47
CA TRP A 210 -2.77 -10.24 11.30
C TRP A 210 -3.75 -9.75 12.36
N LYS A 211 -3.59 -8.51 12.85
CA LYS A 211 -4.53 -7.89 13.77
C LYS A 211 -5.84 -7.43 13.11
N HIS A 212 -5.77 -7.02 11.84
CA HIS A 212 -6.89 -6.38 11.12
C HIS A 212 -7.51 -7.26 10.03
N THR A 213 -7.05 -8.50 9.87
CA THR A 213 -7.65 -9.49 8.97
C THR A 213 -8.09 -10.73 9.75
N ARG A 214 -9.17 -11.33 9.26
CA ARG A 214 -9.68 -12.61 9.77
C ARG A 214 -9.01 -13.76 9.03
N LYS A 215 -9.00 -14.95 9.65
CA LYS A 215 -8.30 -16.13 9.14
C LYS A 215 -8.82 -16.58 7.77
N GLU A 216 -10.10 -16.38 7.52
CA GLU A 216 -10.78 -16.70 6.25
C GLU A 216 -10.51 -15.69 5.13
N MET A 217 -9.87 -14.55 5.41
CA MET A 217 -9.62 -13.55 4.38
C MET A 217 -8.51 -13.99 3.43
N LEU A 218 -8.76 -13.86 2.12
CA LEU A 218 -7.83 -14.31 1.09
C LEU A 218 -6.48 -13.58 1.12
N MET A 219 -6.43 -12.31 1.53
CA MET A 219 -5.16 -11.60 1.76
C MET A 219 -4.29 -12.27 2.83
N ARG A 220 -4.87 -12.80 3.91
CA ARG A 220 -4.11 -13.47 4.96
C ARG A 220 -3.54 -14.79 4.45
N LYS A 221 -4.35 -15.56 3.72
CA LYS A 221 -3.90 -16.77 3.02
C LYS A 221 -2.78 -16.47 2.01
N PHE A 222 -2.97 -15.44 1.18
CA PHE A 222 -1.98 -14.97 0.21
C PHE A 222 -0.66 -14.59 0.86
N LEU A 223 -0.68 -13.77 1.92
CA LEU A 223 0.54 -13.36 2.62
C LEU A 223 1.23 -14.57 3.28
N LEU A 224 0.47 -15.50 3.86
CA LEU A 224 1.03 -16.70 4.46
C LEU A 224 1.72 -17.59 3.42
N ASP A 225 1.09 -17.81 2.27
CA ASP A 225 1.69 -18.58 1.17
C ASP A 225 2.88 -17.85 0.56
N LEU A 226 2.81 -16.53 0.39
CA LEU A 226 3.94 -15.69 -0.03
C LEU A 226 5.15 -15.87 0.88
N LEU A 227 4.93 -15.83 2.19
CA LEU A 227 5.98 -16.01 3.19
C LEU A 227 6.50 -17.45 3.23
N THR A 228 5.64 -18.44 2.97
CA THR A 228 6.04 -19.86 2.98
C THR A 228 6.93 -20.20 1.78
N TRP A 229 6.59 -19.66 0.61
CA TRP A 229 7.17 -20.09 -0.67
C TRP A 229 8.24 -19.16 -1.23
N GLU A 230 8.17 -17.85 -0.98
CA GLU A 230 9.04 -16.86 -1.63
C GLU A 230 9.94 -16.11 -0.64
N MET A 231 9.73 -16.24 0.67
CA MET A 231 10.54 -15.54 1.67
C MET A 231 11.94 -16.17 1.81
N PRO A 232 13.02 -15.39 1.66
CA PRO A 232 14.36 -15.85 2.01
C PRO A 232 14.48 -16.07 3.53
N PRO A 233 15.14 -17.16 3.99
CA PRO A 233 15.32 -17.43 5.43
C PRO A 233 15.92 -16.26 6.22
N LEU A 234 16.89 -15.56 5.62
CA LEU A 234 17.56 -14.40 6.23
C LEU A 234 16.58 -13.27 6.57
N LEU A 235 15.49 -13.11 5.82
CA LEU A 235 14.49 -12.08 6.07
C LEU A 235 13.75 -12.35 7.39
N PHE A 236 13.45 -13.62 7.68
CA PHE A 236 12.81 -14.02 8.93
C PHE A 236 13.75 -13.84 10.13
N GLU A 237 15.03 -14.20 9.98
CA GLU A 237 16.03 -14.02 11.03
C GLU A 237 16.23 -12.54 11.39
N THR A 238 16.38 -11.69 10.37
CA THR A 238 16.63 -10.25 10.53
C THR A 238 15.43 -9.52 11.11
N ASN A 239 14.21 -9.88 10.66
CA ASN A 239 12.98 -9.16 10.99
C ASN A 239 12.04 -9.96 11.90
N SER A 240 12.56 -10.89 12.70
CA SER A 240 11.76 -11.81 13.54
C SER A 240 10.70 -11.12 14.43
N LYS A 241 10.93 -9.86 14.82
CA LYS A 241 10.00 -9.03 15.61
C LYS A 241 8.74 -8.63 14.84
N ASP A 242 8.78 -8.60 13.51
CA ASP A 242 7.65 -8.21 12.68
C ASP A 242 6.56 -9.30 12.60
N PHE A 243 6.93 -10.54 12.93
CA PHE A 243 6.08 -11.71 12.86
C PHE A 243 5.34 -11.92 14.19
N PRO A 244 4.02 -11.69 14.26
CA PRO A 244 3.25 -11.99 15.47
C PRO A 244 3.25 -13.50 15.74
N GLU A 245 3.05 -13.90 17.00
CA GLU A 245 3.11 -15.30 17.44
C GLU A 245 2.17 -16.20 16.62
N GLU A 246 0.94 -15.75 16.40
CA GLU A 246 -0.05 -16.45 15.58
C GLU A 246 0.46 -16.73 14.16
N LEU A 247 1.07 -15.73 13.50
CA LEU A 247 1.68 -15.90 12.17
C LEU A 247 2.85 -16.89 12.21
N ARG A 248 3.70 -16.86 13.24
CA ARG A 248 4.83 -17.81 13.34
C ARG A 248 4.35 -19.25 13.40
N ILE A 249 3.30 -19.51 14.18
CA ILE A 249 2.71 -20.85 14.29
C ILE A 249 2.11 -21.27 12.95
N GLU A 250 1.31 -20.40 12.31
CA GLU A 250 0.73 -20.69 10.99
C GLU A 250 1.80 -20.96 9.93
N LEU A 251 2.89 -20.19 9.93
CA LEU A 251 4.01 -20.34 9.02
C LEU A 251 4.73 -21.68 9.23
N LEU A 252 5.00 -22.06 10.48
CA LEU A 252 5.63 -23.36 10.81
C LEU A 252 4.77 -24.54 10.35
N VAL A 253 3.45 -24.46 10.54
CA VAL A 253 2.51 -25.49 10.07
C VAL A 253 2.54 -25.59 8.53
N ASN A 254 2.45 -24.46 7.83
CA ASN A 254 2.50 -24.43 6.36
C ASN A 254 3.84 -24.93 5.81
N MET A 255 4.96 -24.50 6.38
CA MET A 255 6.28 -25.01 6.01
C MET A 255 6.40 -26.52 6.25
N GLY A 256 5.86 -27.01 7.38
CA GLY A 256 5.80 -28.45 7.68
C GLY A 256 5.05 -29.24 6.62
N TYR A 257 3.90 -28.73 6.17
CA TYR A 257 3.14 -29.34 5.07
C TYR A 257 3.94 -29.37 3.77
N VAL A 258 4.57 -28.25 3.38
CA VAL A 258 5.41 -28.18 2.18
C VAL A 258 6.57 -29.18 2.24
N ILE A 259 7.24 -29.31 3.40
CA ILE A 259 8.32 -30.28 3.60
C ILE A 259 7.80 -31.72 3.47
N GLN A 260 6.61 -32.02 3.99
CA GLN A 260 6.01 -33.35 3.85
C GLN A 260 5.68 -33.67 2.39
N VAL A 261 5.10 -32.71 1.66
CA VAL A 261 4.85 -32.83 0.21
C VAL A 261 6.16 -33.04 -0.55
N ALA A 262 7.21 -32.30 -0.23
CA ALA A 262 8.52 -32.46 -0.87
C ALA A 262 9.16 -33.84 -0.60
N ARG A 263 8.94 -34.40 0.60
CA ARG A 263 9.50 -35.70 1.01
C ARG A 263 8.77 -36.90 0.41
N HIS A 264 7.45 -36.79 0.24
CA HIS A 264 6.59 -37.93 -0.11
C HIS A 264 5.85 -37.78 -1.45
N GLY A 265 5.87 -36.60 -2.05
CA GLY A 265 5.20 -36.29 -3.31
C GLY A 265 5.96 -36.85 -4.52
N THR A 266 5.21 -37.32 -5.51
CA THR A 266 5.72 -37.75 -6.83
C THR A 266 5.71 -36.61 -7.86
N THR A 267 5.14 -35.46 -7.51
CA THR A 267 5.04 -34.25 -8.34
C THR A 267 6.19 -33.27 -8.07
N VAL A 268 6.60 -32.55 -9.12
CA VAL A 268 7.58 -31.46 -9.01
C VAL A 268 7.05 -30.40 -8.03
N LEU A 269 7.78 -30.15 -6.94
CA LEU A 269 7.40 -29.24 -5.85
C LEU A 269 6.98 -27.84 -6.34
N GLU A 270 7.61 -27.36 -7.41
CA GLU A 270 7.28 -26.08 -8.05
C GLU A 270 5.82 -26.00 -8.51
N LYS A 271 5.23 -27.12 -8.99
CA LYS A 271 3.82 -27.17 -9.40
C LYS A 271 2.85 -27.06 -8.20
N CYS A 272 3.34 -27.32 -6.99
CA CYS A 272 2.56 -27.23 -5.76
C CYS A 272 2.58 -25.82 -5.16
N ASN A 273 3.37 -24.88 -5.69
CA ASN A 273 3.35 -23.50 -5.24
C ASN A 273 2.00 -22.85 -5.60
N PRO A 274 1.15 -22.49 -4.60
CA PRO A 274 -0.17 -21.94 -4.86
C PRO A 274 -0.12 -20.54 -5.47
N LEU A 275 1.02 -19.85 -5.40
CA LEU A 275 1.22 -18.52 -5.99
C LEU A 275 1.37 -18.55 -7.52
N ASN A 276 1.52 -19.74 -8.12
CA ASN A 276 1.52 -19.89 -9.57
C ASN A 276 0.16 -19.55 -10.20
N ASP A 277 -0.91 -19.62 -9.41
CA ASP A 277 -2.26 -19.27 -9.82
C ASP A 277 -2.90 -18.36 -8.78
N LEU A 278 -2.93 -17.05 -9.08
CA LEU A 278 -3.46 -16.05 -8.16
C LEU A 278 -4.99 -16.10 -8.00
N ASP A 279 -5.70 -16.79 -8.89
CA ASP A 279 -7.17 -16.90 -8.80
C ASP A 279 -7.59 -17.64 -7.52
N ASN A 280 -6.68 -18.44 -6.94
CA ASN A 280 -6.83 -19.07 -5.61
C ASN A 280 -6.99 -18.08 -4.45
N TYR A 281 -6.72 -16.80 -4.68
CA TYR A 281 -6.79 -15.71 -3.70
C TYR A 281 -7.80 -14.63 -4.10
N TYR A 282 -8.61 -14.88 -5.13
CA TYR A 282 -9.59 -13.91 -5.61
C TYR A 282 -10.99 -14.24 -5.11
N GLU A 283 -11.72 -13.19 -4.74
CA GLU A 283 -13.14 -13.27 -4.47
C GLU A 283 -13.91 -13.25 -5.78
N GLU A 284 -15.03 -13.97 -5.82
CA GLU A 284 -15.94 -13.89 -6.95
C GLU A 284 -16.42 -12.45 -7.14
N VAL A 285 -16.34 -11.98 -8.38
CA VAL A 285 -16.82 -10.65 -8.77
C VAL A 285 -18.19 -10.84 -9.41
N GLU A 286 -19.23 -10.36 -8.75
CA GLU A 286 -20.56 -10.30 -9.34
C GLU A 286 -20.47 -9.52 -10.66
N LYS A 287 -20.88 -10.16 -11.75
CA LYS A 287 -21.02 -9.47 -13.03
C LYS A 287 -22.18 -8.49 -12.87
N LEU A 288 -21.87 -7.20 -12.87
CA LEU A 288 -22.89 -6.18 -13.02
C LEU A 288 -23.54 -6.39 -14.39
N ASP A 289 -24.81 -6.79 -14.40
CA ASP A 289 -25.61 -6.87 -15.62
C ASP A 289 -25.56 -5.49 -16.31
N THR A 290 -24.85 -5.44 -17.44
CA THR A 290 -24.78 -4.29 -18.35
C THR A 290 -26.10 -4.02 -19.05
#